data_AF-A0A857MN20-F1
#
_entry.id   AF-A0A857MN20-F1
#
_cell.length_a   1.000
_cell.length_b   1.000
_cell.length_c   1.000
_cell.angle_alpha   90.00
_cell.angle_beta   90.00
_cell.angle_gamma   90.00
#
_symmetry.space_group_name_H-M   'P 1'
#
loop_
_entity.id
_entity.type
_entity.pdbx_description
1 polymer ?
#
loop_
_entity_poly.entity_id
_entity_poly.type
_entity_poly.pdbx_seq_one_letter_code
_entity_poly.pdbx_strand_id
1 'polypeptide(L)'
;MKLRSTTPVSESFAAKAASVACAVLMAISTPIAIGKTAFANYDAQINAAQQEANANGAQAAEIGRMADTLQAELDQIEAQKAAIIDQIHQSEARRDKFASDIKDSEVKIADNKKALGNTITDMYVDSSTSTLEMIASSKTIGDFVDKQAQQSAVQNKLDDTIDKIAALKKQLEEQKQGVERELTNQEAQRKQLADKEAEKAAIVEETRGQEDAYRQKANAKNAEVERLRAAQAEENRRAAAAAAAAAAKSGGGWSGSIPAGTPGGGGYPGVWANAPLDAYIDPWGLYTRECVSYAAWKVASTGRFVPHFGGAGNARQWPSTVAAYGIQSGSTPRAGSVAMWPIGYYGHVMYVESVNADGTITVSDYNLEWDGLYRKYTRSAAGLTYIYF
;
A
#
# COMPACT_ATOMS: atom_id res chain seq x y z
N MET A 1 -50.86 -8.77 24.28
CA MET A 1 -50.45 -9.74 23.24
C MET A 1 -49.21 -9.14 22.57
N LYS A 2 -48.09 -9.87 22.59
CA LYS A 2 -46.80 -9.46 21.98
C LYS A 2 -46.85 -9.63 20.45
N LEU A 3 -45.85 -9.01 19.77
CA LEU A 3 -45.30 -9.30 18.42
C LEU A 3 -45.95 -8.52 17.26
N ARG A 4 -45.24 -7.93 16.29
CA ARG A 4 -43.80 -7.79 15.97
C ARG A 4 -43.69 -6.67 14.92
N SER A 5 -42.66 -5.83 15.02
CA SER A 5 -42.23 -4.91 13.96
C SER A 5 -41.45 -5.70 12.90
N THR A 6 -41.79 -5.54 11.63
CA THR A 6 -41.02 -6.05 10.49
C THR A 6 -40.31 -4.88 9.82
N THR A 7 -39.09 -4.60 10.25
CA THR A 7 -38.14 -3.77 9.48
C THR A 7 -36.89 -4.63 9.25
N PRO A 8 -36.46 -4.86 8.00
CA PRO A 8 -35.16 -5.46 7.76
C PRO A 8 -34.10 -4.39 8.11
N VAL A 9 -33.23 -4.71 9.05
CA VAL A 9 -32.05 -3.90 9.37
C VAL A 9 -31.11 -4.04 8.18
N SER A 10 -30.85 -2.95 7.46
CA SER A 10 -29.76 -2.92 6.49
C SER A 10 -28.46 -2.97 7.30
N GLU A 11 -27.76 -4.11 7.24
CA GLU A 11 -26.40 -4.20 7.78
C GLU A 11 -25.53 -3.16 7.07
N SER A 12 -24.92 -2.27 7.85
CA SER A 12 -24.02 -1.24 7.32
C SER A 12 -22.86 -1.90 6.59
N PHE A 13 -22.60 -1.43 5.37
CA PHE A 13 -21.55 -1.89 4.47
C PHE A 13 -20.14 -1.84 5.11
N ALA A 14 -19.95 -1.00 6.14
CA ALA A 14 -18.74 -0.94 6.98
C ALA A 14 -18.37 -2.26 7.70
N ALA A 15 -19.31 -3.20 7.86
CA ALA A 15 -19.03 -4.50 8.47
C ALA A 15 -18.37 -5.52 7.51
N LYS A 16 -18.37 -5.26 6.19
CA LYS A 16 -17.79 -6.18 5.20
C LYS A 16 -16.31 -5.97 4.92
N ALA A 17 -15.72 -4.84 5.33
CA ALA A 17 -14.29 -4.60 5.21
C ALA A 17 -13.47 -5.15 6.41
N ALA A 18 -14.11 -5.46 7.53
CA ALA A 18 -13.44 -5.82 8.80
C ALA A 18 -13.20 -7.34 9.00
N SER A 19 -13.17 -8.14 7.94
CA SER A 19 -12.98 -9.60 8.07
C SER A 19 -11.87 -10.15 7.18
N VAL A 20 -10.62 -9.86 7.57
CA VAL A 20 -9.48 -10.73 7.27
C VAL A 20 -8.65 -10.92 8.55
N ALA A 21 -9.11 -11.86 9.38
CA ALA A 21 -8.32 -12.42 10.46
C ALA A 21 -7.52 -13.62 9.94
N CYS A 22 -6.24 -13.72 10.28
CA CYS A 22 -5.59 -15.01 10.47
C CYS A 22 -4.42 -14.89 11.45
N ALA A 23 -4.66 -15.35 12.67
CA ALA A 23 -3.65 -15.64 13.67
C ALA A 23 -2.87 -16.90 13.29
N VAL A 24 -1.54 -16.88 13.47
CA VAL A 24 -0.74 -18.10 13.69
C VAL A 24 0.22 -17.84 14.84
N LEU A 25 -0.14 -18.40 16.00
CA LEU A 25 0.73 -18.65 17.14
C LEU A 25 1.64 -19.84 16.81
N MET A 26 2.96 -19.69 16.96
CA MET A 26 3.85 -20.82 17.27
C MET A 26 4.89 -20.40 18.29
N ALA A 27 4.68 -20.86 19.53
CA ALA A 27 5.70 -20.97 20.56
C ALA A 27 6.54 -22.22 20.29
N ILE A 28 7.88 -22.12 20.41
CA ILE A 28 8.74 -23.30 20.52
C ILE A 28 9.73 -23.09 21.68
N SER A 29 9.65 -24.04 22.60
CA SER A 29 10.45 -24.22 23.81
C SER A 29 11.92 -24.52 23.54
N THR A 30 12.82 -23.95 24.35
CA THR A 30 14.24 -24.32 24.42
C THR A 30 14.46 -25.61 25.21
N PRO A 31 15.34 -26.52 24.73
CA PRO A 31 16.16 -27.33 25.63
C PRO A 31 17.68 -27.15 25.43
N ILE A 32 18.30 -26.96 26.59
CA ILE A 32 19.67 -27.14 27.09
C ILE A 32 20.72 -27.80 26.17
N ALA A 33 21.95 -27.26 26.30
CA ALA A 33 23.20 -27.64 25.65
C ALA A 33 23.79 -29.02 26.02
N ILE A 34 24.40 -29.69 25.05
CA ILE A 34 25.48 -30.67 25.23
C ILE A 34 26.56 -30.37 24.17
N GLY A 35 27.81 -30.17 24.62
CA GLY A 35 28.91 -29.71 23.79
C GLY A 35 29.54 -30.78 22.89
N LYS A 36 29.87 -30.35 21.66
CA LYS A 36 31.00 -30.77 20.79
C LYS A 36 30.96 -29.83 19.57
N THR A 37 31.89 -28.87 19.53
CA THR A 37 32.13 -27.85 18.47
C THR A 37 31.02 -27.73 17.43
N ALA A 38 29.90 -27.10 17.81
CA ALA A 38 28.84 -26.74 16.89
C ALA A 38 29.22 -25.41 16.25
N PHE A 39 29.42 -25.40 14.94
CA PHE A 39 29.36 -24.14 14.19
C PHE A 39 27.97 -23.53 14.44
N ALA A 40 27.90 -22.21 14.67
CA ALA A 40 26.64 -21.55 14.98
C ALA A 40 25.67 -21.72 13.80
N ASN A 41 24.60 -22.48 14.02
CA ASN A 41 23.56 -22.74 13.02
C ASN A 41 22.48 -21.66 13.14
N TYR A 42 22.71 -20.53 12.47
CA TYR A 42 21.70 -19.49 12.31
C TYR A 42 20.77 -19.77 11.14
N ASP A 43 20.94 -20.86 10.38
CA ASP A 43 20.16 -21.13 9.16
C ASP A 43 18.67 -21.23 9.45
N ALA A 44 18.29 -21.83 10.58
CA ALA A 44 16.90 -21.87 11.01
C ALA A 44 16.34 -20.46 11.30
N GLN A 45 17.14 -19.59 11.90
CA GLN A 45 16.75 -18.21 12.24
C GLN A 45 16.74 -17.29 11.02
N ILE A 46 17.70 -17.45 10.11
CA ILE A 46 17.79 -16.75 8.82
C ILE A 46 16.62 -17.17 7.93
N ASN A 47 16.34 -18.47 7.80
CA ASN A 47 15.22 -18.97 7.02
C ASN A 47 13.87 -18.52 7.61
N ALA A 48 13.73 -18.53 8.94
CA ALA A 48 12.52 -18.01 9.60
C ALA A 48 12.34 -16.50 9.36
N ALA A 49 13.40 -15.70 9.57
CA ALA A 49 13.35 -14.25 9.34
C ALA A 49 13.11 -13.90 7.86
N GLN A 50 13.67 -14.69 6.93
CA GLN A 50 13.44 -14.53 5.49
C GLN A 50 12.00 -14.92 5.10
N GLN A 51 11.46 -16.00 5.66
CA GLN A 51 10.06 -16.39 5.46
C GLN A 51 9.12 -15.30 5.99
N GLU A 52 9.40 -14.74 7.17
CA GLU A 52 8.63 -13.63 7.73
C GLU A 52 8.75 -12.35 6.89
N ALA A 53 9.93 -12.02 6.36
CA ALA A 53 10.10 -10.89 5.46
C ALA A 53 9.30 -11.06 4.16
N ASN A 54 9.36 -12.25 3.57
CA ASN A 54 8.61 -12.58 2.36
C ASN A 54 7.10 -12.57 2.61
N ALA A 55 6.64 -13.10 3.74
CA ALA A 55 5.23 -13.08 4.13
C ALA A 55 4.72 -11.65 4.36
N ASN A 56 5.48 -10.80 5.06
CA ASN A 56 5.12 -9.40 5.27
C ASN A 56 5.14 -8.61 3.94
N GLY A 57 6.08 -8.90 3.04
CA GLY A 57 6.13 -8.30 1.70
C GLY A 57 4.94 -8.73 0.82
N ALA A 58 4.56 -10.00 0.86
CA ALA A 58 3.37 -10.50 0.16
C ALA A 58 2.08 -9.88 0.72
N GLN A 59 1.98 -9.71 2.04
CA GLN A 59 0.84 -9.04 2.68
C GLN A 59 0.75 -7.57 2.27
N ALA A 60 1.87 -6.84 2.23
CA ALA A 60 1.89 -5.47 1.73
C ALA A 60 1.49 -5.38 0.25
N ALA A 61 1.94 -6.32 -0.58
CA ALA A 61 1.55 -6.37 -1.99
C ALA A 61 0.06 -6.66 -2.18
N GLU A 62 -0.54 -7.56 -1.39
CA GLU A 62 -1.98 -7.80 -1.44
C GLU A 62 -2.78 -6.61 -0.93
N ILE A 63 -2.32 -5.90 0.11
CA ILE A 63 -2.93 -4.65 0.56
C ILE A 63 -2.84 -3.58 -0.53
N GLY A 64 -1.72 -3.46 -1.24
CA GLY A 64 -1.58 -2.58 -2.40
C GLY A 64 -2.56 -2.94 -3.52
N ARG A 65 -2.74 -4.24 -3.80
CA ARG A 65 -3.72 -4.71 -4.80
C ARG A 65 -5.16 -4.47 -4.36
N MET A 66 -5.45 -4.55 -3.06
CA MET A 66 -6.73 -4.15 -2.49
C MET A 66 -6.94 -2.64 -2.61
N ALA A 67 -5.90 -1.82 -2.43
CA ALA A 67 -5.95 -0.37 -2.66
C ALA A 67 -6.35 -0.06 -4.11
N ASP A 68 -5.82 -0.81 -5.08
CA ASP A 68 -6.20 -0.68 -6.49
C ASP A 68 -7.68 -1.05 -6.71
N THR A 69 -8.21 -2.07 -6.01
CA THR A 69 -9.63 -2.40 -6.08
C THR A 69 -10.53 -1.40 -5.36
N LEU A 70 -10.04 -0.79 -4.27
CA LEU A 70 -10.71 0.28 -3.52
C LEU A 70 -10.71 1.60 -4.31
N GLN A 71 -9.87 1.74 -5.34
CA GLN A 71 -9.88 2.90 -6.22
C GLN A 71 -11.26 3.09 -6.89
N ALA A 72 -11.92 2.00 -7.31
CA ALA A 72 -13.26 2.08 -7.86
C ALA A 72 -14.31 2.56 -6.83
N GLU A 73 -14.13 2.19 -5.57
CA GLU A 73 -15.00 2.64 -4.47
C GLU A 73 -14.75 4.11 -4.11
N LEU A 74 -13.49 4.55 -4.11
CA LEU A 74 -13.11 5.95 -3.98
C LEU A 74 -13.67 6.81 -5.11
N ASP A 75 -13.62 6.33 -6.35
CA ASP A 75 -14.20 7.00 -7.51
C ASP A 75 -15.73 7.12 -7.36
N GLN A 76 -16.39 6.07 -6.84
CA GLN A 76 -17.82 6.10 -6.55
C GLN A 76 -18.16 7.11 -5.44
N ILE A 77 -17.35 7.19 -4.37
CA ILE A 77 -17.53 8.18 -3.31
C ILE A 77 -17.35 9.61 -3.87
N GLU A 78 -16.36 9.85 -4.72
CA GLU A 78 -16.18 11.16 -5.35
C GLU A 78 -17.34 11.53 -6.28
N ALA A 79 -17.88 10.57 -7.04
CA ALA A 79 -19.10 10.79 -7.82
C ALA A 79 -20.31 11.13 -6.94
N GLN A 80 -20.47 10.46 -5.79
CA GLN A 80 -21.52 10.77 -4.82
C GLN A 80 -21.34 12.17 -4.21
N LYS A 81 -20.11 12.55 -3.86
CA LYS A 81 -19.81 13.91 -3.37
C LYS A 81 -20.15 14.98 -4.39
N ALA A 82 -19.77 14.77 -5.66
CA ALA A 82 -20.12 15.70 -6.74
C ALA A 82 -21.64 15.86 -6.87
N ALA A 83 -22.39 14.77 -6.81
CA ALA A 83 -23.86 14.82 -6.83
C ALA A 83 -24.45 15.59 -5.63
N ILE A 84 -23.90 15.41 -4.42
CA ILE A 84 -24.33 16.16 -3.22
C ILE A 84 -24.00 17.65 -3.37
N ILE A 85 -22.83 18.00 -3.89
CA ILE A 85 -22.43 19.39 -4.16
C ILE A 85 -23.40 20.04 -5.15
N ASP A 86 -23.76 19.34 -6.22
CA ASP A 86 -24.75 19.83 -7.18
C ASP A 86 -26.13 20.03 -6.54
N GLN A 87 -26.55 19.15 -5.64
CA GLN A 87 -27.79 19.31 -4.88
C GLN A 87 -27.75 20.52 -3.94
N ILE A 88 -26.60 20.80 -3.32
CA ILE A 88 -26.38 22.00 -2.49
C ILE A 88 -26.50 23.25 -3.35
N HIS A 89 -25.84 23.30 -4.52
CA HIS A 89 -25.96 24.44 -5.44
C HIS A 89 -27.39 24.67 -5.92
N GLN A 90 -28.14 23.61 -6.21
CA GLN A 90 -29.55 23.72 -6.58
C GLN A 90 -30.42 24.22 -5.42
N SER A 91 -30.15 23.78 -4.19
CA SER A 91 -30.84 24.28 -2.99
C SER A 91 -30.55 25.75 -2.74
N GLU A 92 -29.29 26.18 -2.91
CA GLU A 92 -28.87 27.58 -2.83
C GLU A 92 -29.61 28.45 -3.86
N ALA A 93 -29.66 27.99 -5.12
CA ALA A 93 -30.40 28.69 -6.17
C ALA A 93 -31.90 28.81 -5.87
N ARG A 94 -32.53 27.76 -5.31
CA ARG A 94 -33.94 27.81 -4.88
C ARG A 94 -34.15 28.77 -3.72
N ARG A 95 -33.26 28.77 -2.73
CA ARG A 95 -33.29 29.70 -1.60
C ARG A 95 -33.17 31.15 -2.06
N ASP A 96 -32.24 31.43 -2.97
CA ASP A 96 -32.03 32.77 -3.51
C ASP A 96 -33.24 33.23 -4.34
N LYS A 97 -33.87 32.31 -5.07
CA LYS A 97 -35.15 32.58 -5.74
C LYS A 97 -36.26 32.91 -4.73
N PHE A 98 -36.42 32.13 -3.66
CA PHE A 98 -37.40 32.44 -2.63
C PHE A 98 -37.14 33.80 -1.97
N ALA A 99 -35.88 34.14 -1.70
CA ALA A 99 -35.52 35.45 -1.16
C ALA A 99 -35.93 36.61 -2.10
N SER A 100 -35.73 36.44 -3.41
CA SER A 100 -36.20 37.39 -4.43
C SER A 100 -37.72 37.48 -4.46
N ASP A 101 -38.42 36.34 -4.51
CA ASP A 101 -39.88 36.31 -4.61
C ASP A 101 -40.54 36.87 -3.33
N ILE A 102 -39.92 36.68 -2.14
CA ILE A 102 -40.33 37.29 -0.86
C ILE A 102 -40.27 38.82 -0.96
N LYS A 103 -39.16 39.37 -1.45
CA LYS A 103 -38.97 40.82 -1.62
C LYS A 103 -40.03 41.40 -2.55
N ASP A 104 -40.30 40.72 -3.67
CA ASP A 104 -41.34 41.15 -4.62
C ASP A 104 -42.74 41.09 -4.01
N SER A 105 -43.05 40.04 -3.24
CA SER A 105 -44.32 39.91 -2.51
C SER A 105 -44.49 41.03 -1.47
N GLU A 106 -43.44 41.36 -0.72
CA GLU A 106 -43.46 42.44 0.28
C GLU A 106 -43.72 43.81 -0.36
N VAL A 107 -43.07 44.11 -1.50
CA VAL A 107 -43.32 45.34 -2.28
C VAL A 107 -44.77 45.39 -2.77
N LYS A 108 -45.26 44.32 -3.39
CA LYS A 108 -46.66 44.26 -3.88
C LYS A 108 -47.67 44.43 -2.76
N ILE A 109 -47.43 43.84 -1.59
CA ILE A 109 -48.30 44.03 -0.41
C ILE A 109 -48.30 45.48 0.04
N ALA A 110 -47.12 46.13 0.09
CA ALA A 110 -47.01 47.53 0.47
C ALA A 110 -47.76 48.46 -0.49
N ASP A 111 -47.60 48.25 -1.80
CA ASP A 111 -48.26 49.04 -2.84
C ASP A 111 -49.78 48.87 -2.81
N ASN A 112 -50.28 47.63 -2.67
CA ASN A 112 -51.71 47.37 -2.55
C ASN A 112 -52.30 47.96 -1.26
N LYS A 113 -51.57 47.91 -0.13
CA LYS A 113 -51.99 48.58 1.11
C LYS A 113 -52.09 50.09 0.94
N LYS A 114 -51.14 50.71 0.23
CA LYS A 114 -51.17 52.14 -0.07
C LYS A 114 -52.36 52.50 -0.96
N ALA A 115 -52.59 51.73 -2.03
CA ALA A 115 -53.73 51.92 -2.92
C ALA A 115 -55.08 51.75 -2.19
N LEU A 116 -55.17 50.75 -1.31
CA LEU A 116 -56.32 50.53 -0.45
C LEU A 116 -56.55 51.73 0.49
N GLY A 117 -55.50 52.23 1.14
CA GLY A 117 -55.58 53.40 2.02
C GLY A 117 -56.04 54.68 1.30
N ASN A 118 -55.51 54.94 0.10
CA ASN A 118 -55.96 56.05 -0.74
C ASN A 118 -57.44 55.89 -1.13
N THR A 119 -57.84 54.69 -1.57
CA THR A 119 -59.23 54.42 -1.98
C THR A 119 -60.20 54.61 -0.80
N ILE A 120 -59.84 54.15 0.40
CA ILE A 120 -60.63 54.35 1.63
C ILE A 120 -60.73 55.84 1.98
N THR A 121 -59.64 56.59 1.79
CA THR A 121 -59.62 58.04 2.06
C THR A 121 -60.51 58.80 1.08
N ASP A 122 -60.43 58.50 -0.22
CA ASP A 122 -61.29 59.07 -1.26
C ASP A 122 -62.77 58.77 -0.95
N MET A 123 -63.10 57.52 -0.59
CA MET A 123 -64.45 57.21 -0.11
C MET A 123 -64.84 57.91 1.18
N TYR A 124 -63.95 58.07 2.15
CA TYR A 124 -64.29 58.76 3.39
C TYR A 124 -64.65 60.23 3.13
N VAL A 125 -63.95 60.88 2.19
CA VAL A 125 -64.27 62.23 1.74
C VAL A 125 -65.61 62.26 1.00
N ASP A 126 -65.88 61.30 0.11
CA ASP A 126 -67.10 61.24 -0.71
C ASP A 126 -68.35 60.62 -0.02
N SER A 127 -68.17 59.79 1.02
CA SER A 127 -69.25 59.05 1.73
C SER A 127 -69.98 59.88 2.78
N SER A 128 -69.60 61.14 2.96
CA SER A 128 -70.30 62.07 3.85
C SER A 128 -71.70 62.47 3.34
N THR A 129 -72.06 62.13 2.10
CA THR A 129 -73.42 62.30 1.56
C THR A 129 -74.22 60.99 1.62
N SER A 130 -75.32 60.99 2.38
CA SER A 130 -76.29 59.90 2.44
C SER A 130 -76.98 59.66 1.08
N THR A 131 -77.60 58.49 0.85
CA THR A 131 -78.37 58.21 -0.39
C THR A 131 -79.44 59.28 -0.67
N LEU A 132 -80.05 59.83 0.39
CA LEU A 132 -81.00 60.93 0.29
C LEU A 132 -80.33 62.25 -0.15
N GLU A 133 -79.13 62.55 0.36
CA GLU A 133 -78.33 63.71 -0.07
C GLU A 133 -77.70 63.51 -1.46
N MET A 134 -77.44 62.27 -1.86
CA MET A 134 -76.93 61.91 -3.18
C MET A 134 -78.01 62.11 -4.25
N ILE A 135 -79.28 61.80 -3.93
CA ILE A 135 -80.44 62.15 -4.75
C ILE A 135 -80.63 63.67 -4.78
N ALA A 136 -80.55 64.33 -3.62
CA ALA A 136 -80.76 65.78 -3.51
C ALA A 136 -79.64 66.62 -4.18
N SER A 137 -78.41 66.11 -4.25
CA SER A 137 -77.25 66.79 -4.86
C SER A 137 -77.05 66.47 -6.34
N SER A 138 -77.86 65.57 -6.92
CA SER A 138 -77.77 65.18 -8.32
C SER A 138 -78.71 66.03 -9.18
N LYS A 139 -78.20 66.62 -10.28
CA LYS A 139 -78.98 67.54 -11.12
C LYS A 139 -79.91 66.78 -12.07
N THR A 140 -79.59 65.52 -12.37
CA THR A 140 -80.39 64.61 -13.19
C THR A 140 -80.44 63.19 -12.60
N ILE A 141 -81.39 62.37 -13.06
CA ILE A 141 -81.47 60.94 -12.72
C ILE A 141 -80.23 60.19 -13.24
N GLY A 142 -79.65 60.62 -14.37
CA GLY A 142 -78.39 60.09 -14.89
C GLY A 142 -77.23 60.31 -13.93
N ASP A 143 -77.10 61.53 -13.39
CA ASP A 143 -76.03 61.86 -12.42
C ASP A 143 -76.11 60.98 -11.16
N PHE A 144 -77.32 60.64 -10.70
CA PHE A 144 -77.51 59.74 -9.56
C PHE A 144 -77.10 58.30 -9.90
N VAL A 145 -77.50 57.78 -11.07
CA VAL A 145 -77.12 56.44 -11.53
C VAL A 145 -75.61 56.33 -11.71
N ASP A 146 -74.97 57.37 -12.25
CA ASP A 146 -73.52 57.41 -12.44
C ASP A 146 -72.77 57.40 -11.09
N LYS A 147 -73.23 58.19 -10.11
CA LYS A 147 -72.66 58.18 -8.74
C LYS A 147 -72.84 56.83 -8.05
N GLN A 148 -74.01 56.20 -8.18
CA GLN A 148 -74.27 54.86 -7.64
C GLN A 148 -73.38 53.79 -8.29
N ALA A 149 -73.20 53.86 -9.61
CA ALA A 149 -72.31 52.96 -10.36
C ALA A 149 -70.84 53.16 -9.95
N GLN A 150 -70.40 54.40 -9.74
CA GLN A 150 -69.06 54.71 -9.23
C GLN A 150 -68.86 54.13 -7.82
N GLN A 151 -69.82 54.29 -6.91
CA GLN A 151 -69.73 53.74 -5.56
C GLN A 151 -69.60 52.21 -5.56
N SER A 152 -70.41 51.52 -6.38
CA SER A 152 -70.30 50.06 -6.54
C SER A 152 -68.99 49.64 -7.18
N ALA A 153 -68.48 50.37 -8.18
CA ALA A 153 -67.19 50.08 -8.80
C ALA A 153 -66.01 50.25 -7.81
N VAL A 154 -66.08 51.26 -6.92
CA VAL A 154 -65.07 51.47 -5.88
C VAL A 154 -65.15 50.39 -4.81
N GLN A 155 -66.34 49.98 -4.37
CA GLN A 155 -66.53 48.84 -3.45
C GLN A 155 -65.94 47.55 -4.03
N ASN A 156 -66.28 47.21 -5.29
CA ASN A 156 -65.71 46.03 -5.94
C ASN A 156 -64.18 46.10 -6.03
N LYS A 157 -63.62 47.28 -6.32
CA LYS A 157 -62.17 47.49 -6.37
C LYS A 157 -61.50 47.36 -4.99
N LEU A 158 -62.17 47.75 -3.90
CA LEU A 158 -61.70 47.48 -2.54
C LEU A 158 -61.64 45.99 -2.27
N ASP A 159 -62.74 45.28 -2.53
CA ASP A 159 -62.86 43.84 -2.27
C ASP A 159 -61.77 43.08 -3.06
N ASP A 160 -61.62 43.39 -4.35
CA ASP A 160 -60.53 42.85 -5.19
C ASP A 160 -59.13 43.13 -4.62
N THR A 161 -58.91 44.32 -4.04
CA THR A 161 -57.61 44.70 -3.48
C THR A 161 -57.35 43.99 -2.15
N ILE A 162 -58.38 43.83 -1.31
CA ILE A 162 -58.32 43.08 -0.06
C ILE A 162 -58.01 41.61 -0.35
N ASP A 163 -58.70 41.01 -1.33
CA ASP A 163 -58.48 39.63 -1.75
C ASP A 163 -57.06 39.41 -2.31
N LYS A 164 -56.55 40.35 -3.12
CA LYS A 164 -55.17 40.33 -3.60
C LYS A 164 -54.15 40.40 -2.45
N ILE A 165 -54.37 41.26 -1.45
CA ILE A 165 -53.48 41.35 -0.28
C ILE A 165 -53.52 40.04 0.51
N ALA A 166 -54.71 39.45 0.71
CA ALA A 166 -54.86 38.19 1.41
C ALA A 166 -54.11 37.06 0.69
N ALA A 167 -54.26 36.96 -0.64
CA ALA A 167 -53.55 35.99 -1.45
C ALA A 167 -52.03 36.18 -1.41
N LEU A 168 -51.54 37.42 -1.56
CA LEU A 168 -50.11 37.73 -1.49
C LEU A 168 -49.52 37.42 -0.11
N LYS A 169 -50.25 37.70 0.98
CA LYS A 169 -49.81 37.32 2.33
C LYS A 169 -49.70 35.80 2.50
N LYS A 170 -50.64 35.04 1.96
CA LYS A 170 -50.58 33.58 1.97
C LYS A 170 -49.37 33.07 1.18
N GLN A 171 -49.14 33.62 -0.01
CA GLN A 171 -47.98 33.27 -0.83
C GLN A 171 -46.66 33.62 -0.12
N LEU A 172 -46.57 34.77 0.54
CA LEU A 172 -45.38 35.19 1.30
C LEU A 172 -45.06 34.20 2.44
N GLU A 173 -46.08 33.72 3.15
CA GLU A 173 -45.92 32.72 4.21
C GLU A 173 -45.42 31.38 3.64
N GLU A 174 -46.00 30.91 2.54
CA GLU A 174 -45.56 29.70 1.83
C GLU A 174 -44.11 29.81 1.35
N GLN A 175 -43.70 30.98 0.83
CA GLN A 175 -42.33 31.25 0.41
C GLN A 175 -41.35 31.23 1.58
N LYS A 176 -41.70 31.83 2.73
CA LYS A 176 -40.87 31.82 3.94
C LYS A 176 -40.67 30.41 4.48
N GLN A 177 -41.73 29.61 4.53
CA GLN A 177 -41.63 28.19 4.88
C GLN A 177 -40.79 27.40 3.86
N GLY A 178 -40.83 27.78 2.59
CA GLY A 178 -39.97 27.24 1.55
C GLY A 178 -38.48 27.46 1.85
N VAL A 179 -38.10 28.68 2.27
CA VAL A 179 -36.72 29.00 2.68
C VAL A 179 -36.27 28.13 3.85
N GLU A 180 -37.11 28.00 4.88
CA GLU A 180 -36.77 27.16 6.05
C GLU A 180 -36.53 25.70 5.68
N ARG A 181 -37.38 25.13 4.80
CA ARG A 181 -37.19 23.77 4.29
C ARG A 181 -35.89 23.61 3.49
N GLU A 182 -35.55 24.57 2.64
CA GLU A 182 -34.29 24.53 1.88
C GLU A 182 -33.07 24.64 2.81
N LEU A 183 -33.13 25.44 3.88
CA LEU A 183 -32.06 25.51 4.87
C LEU A 183 -31.86 24.15 5.58
N THR A 184 -32.94 23.50 6.00
CA THR A 184 -32.87 22.14 6.59
C THR A 184 -32.31 21.12 5.59
N ASN A 185 -32.73 21.17 4.32
CA ASN A 185 -32.20 20.30 3.28
C ASN A 185 -30.70 20.53 3.06
N GLN A 186 -30.26 21.79 3.02
CA GLN A 186 -28.87 22.15 2.86
C GLN A 186 -28.02 21.65 4.05
N GLU A 187 -28.50 21.78 5.28
CA GLU A 187 -27.82 21.27 6.46
C GLU A 187 -27.64 19.75 6.39
N ALA A 188 -28.70 19.02 6.01
CA ALA A 188 -28.64 17.58 5.81
C ALA A 188 -27.64 17.18 4.71
N GLN A 189 -27.63 17.89 3.57
CA GLN A 189 -26.69 17.66 2.47
C GLN A 189 -25.23 17.94 2.88
N ARG A 190 -24.98 19.03 3.61
CA ARG A 190 -23.64 19.36 4.14
C ARG A 190 -23.17 18.28 5.12
N LYS A 191 -24.07 17.75 5.96
CA LYS A 191 -23.75 16.62 6.83
C LYS A 191 -23.40 15.37 6.02
N GLN A 192 -24.20 15.03 5.01
CA GLN A 192 -23.92 13.88 4.14
C GLN A 192 -22.59 14.01 3.40
N LEU A 193 -22.24 15.22 2.96
CA LEU A 193 -20.94 15.51 2.36
C LEU A 193 -19.79 15.26 3.34
N ALA A 194 -19.91 15.77 4.57
CA ALA A 194 -18.91 15.55 5.62
C ALA A 194 -18.75 14.06 5.97
N ASP A 195 -19.87 13.32 6.06
CA ASP A 195 -19.85 11.87 6.30
C ASP A 195 -19.11 11.14 5.16
N LYS A 196 -19.31 11.54 3.90
CA LYS A 196 -18.61 10.96 2.72
C LYS A 196 -17.13 11.30 2.67
N GLU A 197 -16.74 12.49 3.12
CA GLU A 197 -15.32 12.86 3.26
C GLU A 197 -14.62 12.05 4.36
N ALA A 198 -15.31 11.80 5.47
CA ALA A 198 -14.80 10.95 6.54
C ALA A 198 -14.64 9.49 6.09
N GLU A 199 -15.62 8.94 5.36
CA GLU A 199 -15.55 7.59 4.77
C GLU A 199 -14.35 7.45 3.84
N LYS A 200 -14.13 8.43 2.95
CA LYS A 200 -12.94 8.48 2.08
C LYS A 200 -11.65 8.50 2.89
N ALA A 201 -11.57 9.35 3.91
CA ALA A 201 -10.37 9.48 4.73
C ALA A 201 -10.03 8.16 5.44
N ALA A 202 -11.04 7.49 6.01
CA ALA A 202 -10.87 6.19 6.67
C ALA A 202 -10.31 5.12 5.72
N ILE A 203 -10.85 4.99 4.51
CA ILE A 203 -10.38 4.03 3.50
C ILE A 203 -8.91 4.29 3.15
N VAL A 204 -8.54 5.55 2.92
CA VAL A 204 -7.16 5.92 2.53
C VAL A 204 -6.19 5.69 3.68
N GLU A 205 -6.55 6.10 4.90
CA GLU A 205 -5.72 5.96 6.10
C GLU A 205 -5.50 4.49 6.45
N GLU A 206 -6.57 3.69 6.46
CA GLU A 206 -6.48 2.26 6.78
C GLU A 206 -5.64 1.51 5.75
N THR A 207 -5.88 1.75 4.45
CA THR A 207 -5.20 0.99 3.40
C THR A 207 -3.73 1.38 3.26
N ARG A 208 -3.41 2.69 3.17
CA ARG A 208 -2.01 3.14 3.02
C ARG A 208 -1.22 2.99 4.31
N GLY A 209 -1.84 3.26 5.46
CA GLY A 209 -1.19 3.10 6.77
C GLY A 209 -0.84 1.64 7.06
N GLN A 210 -1.71 0.69 6.70
CA GLN A 210 -1.41 -0.74 6.83
C GLN A 210 -0.35 -1.20 5.82
N GLU A 211 -0.39 -0.76 4.56
CA GLU A 211 0.65 -1.08 3.56
C GLU A 211 2.04 -0.66 4.06
N ASP A 212 2.18 0.60 4.50
CA ASP A 212 3.44 1.14 5.00
C ASP A 212 3.92 0.40 6.25
N ALA A 213 3.01 0.05 7.17
CA ALA A 213 3.36 -0.73 8.35
C ALA A 213 3.90 -2.12 8.01
N TYR A 214 3.29 -2.82 7.03
CA TYR A 214 3.79 -4.13 6.59
C TYR A 214 5.09 -4.02 5.80
N ARG A 215 5.28 -2.98 4.98
CA ARG A 215 6.57 -2.68 4.34
C ARG A 215 7.67 -2.43 5.37
N GLN A 216 7.39 -1.66 6.42
CA GLN A 216 8.35 -1.42 7.50
C GLN A 216 8.72 -2.72 8.23
N LYS A 217 7.73 -3.59 8.52
CA LYS A 217 7.99 -4.91 9.11
C LYS A 217 8.85 -5.79 8.20
N ALA A 218 8.58 -5.83 6.91
CA ALA A 218 9.39 -6.56 5.93
C ALA A 218 10.83 -6.05 5.90
N ASN A 219 11.02 -4.73 5.85
CA ASN A 219 12.34 -4.11 5.88
C ASN A 219 13.11 -4.39 7.17
N ALA A 220 12.44 -4.34 8.32
CA ALA A 220 13.04 -4.67 9.62
C ALA A 220 13.50 -6.13 9.68
N LYS A 221 12.71 -7.06 9.12
CA LYS A 221 13.07 -8.49 9.04
C LYS A 221 14.21 -8.75 8.06
N ASN A 222 14.25 -8.06 6.92
CA ASN A 222 15.39 -8.10 6.00
C ASN A 222 16.67 -7.59 6.67
N ALA A 223 16.60 -6.49 7.43
CA ALA A 223 17.75 -5.99 8.19
C ALA A 223 18.22 -7.00 9.27
N GLU A 224 17.29 -7.73 9.89
CA GLU A 224 17.63 -8.80 10.84
C GLU A 224 18.30 -10.00 10.16
N VAL A 225 17.85 -10.39 8.97
CA VAL A 225 18.52 -11.42 8.14
C VAL A 225 19.99 -11.03 7.89
N GLU A 226 20.25 -9.79 7.53
CA GLU A 226 21.61 -9.30 7.30
C GLU A 226 22.47 -9.31 8.57
N ARG A 227 21.91 -8.94 9.73
CA ARG A 227 22.61 -9.06 11.02
C ARG A 227 22.93 -10.51 11.38
N LEU A 228 21.98 -11.42 11.22
CA LEU A 228 22.16 -12.84 11.53
C LEU A 228 23.22 -13.48 10.64
N ARG A 229 23.25 -13.13 9.35
CA ARG A 229 24.31 -13.54 8.42
C ARG A 229 25.67 -13.02 8.83
N ALA A 230 25.78 -11.75 9.21
CA ALA A 230 27.03 -11.17 9.70
C ALA A 230 27.52 -11.82 11.00
N ALA A 231 26.60 -12.12 11.94
CA ALA A 231 26.91 -12.83 13.18
C ALA A 231 27.37 -14.28 12.92
N GLN A 232 26.69 -14.98 12.01
CA GLN A 232 27.08 -16.33 11.59
C GLN A 232 28.49 -16.34 10.97
N ALA A 233 28.81 -15.34 10.14
CA ALA A 233 30.14 -15.20 9.55
C ALA A 233 31.24 -14.98 10.60
N GLU A 234 30.99 -14.16 11.62
CA GLU A 234 31.94 -13.91 12.71
C GLU A 234 32.15 -15.14 13.61
N GLU A 235 31.07 -15.85 13.98
CA GLU A 235 31.19 -17.08 14.77
C GLU A 235 31.88 -18.20 13.98
N ASN A 236 31.60 -18.33 12.68
CA ASN A 236 32.30 -19.29 11.82
C ASN A 236 33.80 -18.96 11.70
N ARG A 237 34.15 -17.66 11.59
CA ARG A 237 35.54 -17.19 11.62
C ARG A 237 36.25 -17.59 12.92
N ARG A 238 35.59 -17.41 14.08
CA ARG A 238 36.12 -17.79 15.39
C ARG A 238 36.27 -19.30 15.56
N ALA A 239 35.28 -20.08 15.14
CA ALA A 239 35.32 -21.53 15.19
C ALA A 239 36.40 -22.11 14.27
N ALA A 240 36.59 -21.54 13.08
CA ALA A 240 37.67 -21.90 12.16
C ALA A 240 39.05 -21.60 12.76
N ALA A 241 39.23 -20.41 13.37
CA ALA A 241 40.46 -20.05 14.05
C ALA A 241 40.77 -20.98 15.25
N ALA A 242 39.75 -21.36 16.03
CA ALA A 242 39.89 -22.30 17.14
C ALA A 242 40.19 -23.73 16.68
N ALA A 243 39.58 -24.19 15.58
CA ALA A 243 39.86 -25.49 14.97
C ALA A 243 41.29 -25.56 14.41
N ALA A 244 41.77 -24.49 13.77
CA ALA A 244 43.16 -24.37 13.34
C ALA A 244 44.14 -24.42 14.53
N ALA A 245 43.83 -23.74 15.63
CA ALA A 245 44.64 -23.77 16.85
C ALA A 245 44.61 -25.13 17.58
N ALA A 246 43.52 -25.89 17.48
CA ALA A 246 43.40 -27.23 18.04
C ALA A 246 44.11 -28.29 17.18
N ALA A 247 44.00 -28.21 15.86
CA ALA A 247 44.73 -29.06 14.91
C ALA A 247 46.26 -28.90 15.05
N ALA A 248 46.73 -27.69 15.38
CA ALA A 248 48.13 -27.45 15.72
C ALA A 248 48.63 -28.20 16.97
N LYS A 249 47.74 -28.70 17.84
CA LYS A 249 48.08 -29.42 19.09
C LYS A 249 47.94 -30.94 18.99
N SER A 250 47.11 -31.47 18.09
CA SER A 250 46.94 -32.90 17.88
C SER A 250 47.75 -33.36 16.67
N GLY A 251 48.99 -33.78 16.89
CA GLY A 251 49.92 -34.23 15.83
C GLY A 251 49.51 -35.52 15.10
N GLY A 252 48.36 -35.52 14.41
CA GLY A 252 47.79 -36.65 13.68
C GLY A 252 47.46 -36.34 12.22
N GLY A 253 48.45 -36.45 11.34
CA GLY A 253 48.32 -37.05 10.00
C GLY A 253 47.37 -36.48 8.95
N TRP A 254 47.54 -35.21 8.55
CA TRP A 254 47.32 -34.78 7.16
C TRP A 254 48.70 -34.47 6.55
N SER A 255 49.13 -35.23 5.55
CA SER A 255 50.37 -34.90 4.83
C SER A 255 50.07 -33.80 3.82
N GLY A 256 50.54 -32.60 4.13
CA GLY A 256 50.40 -31.40 3.30
C GLY A 256 49.91 -30.23 4.12
N SER A 257 50.82 -29.48 4.76
CA SER A 257 50.54 -28.16 5.29
C SER A 257 49.79 -27.33 4.24
N ILE A 258 48.65 -26.72 4.59
CA ILE A 258 47.99 -25.77 3.69
C ILE A 258 49.00 -24.64 3.41
N PRO A 259 49.41 -24.42 2.15
CA PRO A 259 50.36 -23.37 1.86
C PRO A 259 49.74 -22.00 2.10
N ALA A 260 50.57 -21.04 2.48
CA ALA A 260 50.17 -19.65 2.64
C ALA A 260 49.52 -19.13 1.34
N GLY A 261 48.37 -18.49 1.49
CA GLY A 261 47.67 -17.87 0.37
C GLY A 261 48.46 -16.69 -0.22
N THR A 262 48.30 -16.43 -1.51
CA THR A 262 48.92 -15.27 -2.19
C THR A 262 47.87 -14.33 -2.77
N PRO A 263 47.98 -13.00 -2.59
CA PRO A 263 47.12 -12.04 -3.28
C PRO A 263 47.32 -12.13 -4.80
N GLY A 264 46.25 -12.05 -5.59
CA GLY A 264 46.34 -12.00 -7.05
C GLY A 264 46.69 -13.31 -7.79
N GLY A 265 46.90 -14.42 -7.08
CA GLY A 265 47.45 -15.65 -7.66
C GLY A 265 46.52 -16.43 -8.60
N GLY A 266 47.11 -17.30 -9.45
CA GLY A 266 46.38 -18.27 -10.29
C GLY A 266 45.85 -17.76 -11.64
N GLY A 267 46.08 -16.48 -11.95
CA GLY A 267 45.60 -15.79 -13.15
C GLY A 267 44.22 -15.14 -13.00
N TYR A 268 43.62 -15.23 -11.80
CA TYR A 268 42.31 -14.65 -11.49
C TYR A 268 42.32 -13.14 -11.80
N PRO A 269 41.27 -12.56 -12.42
CA PRO A 269 41.32 -11.18 -12.91
C PRO A 269 41.66 -10.21 -11.79
N GLY A 270 42.64 -9.34 -12.02
CA GLY A 270 43.15 -8.41 -11.00
C GLY A 270 42.07 -7.49 -10.42
N VAL A 271 41.04 -7.18 -11.20
CA VAL A 271 39.86 -6.41 -10.75
C VAL A 271 39.06 -7.12 -9.65
N TRP A 272 39.07 -8.45 -9.60
CA TRP A 272 38.42 -9.25 -8.57
C TRP A 272 39.41 -9.69 -7.50
N ALA A 273 40.63 -10.05 -7.90
CA ALA A 273 41.65 -10.55 -6.99
C ALA A 273 42.19 -9.49 -6.01
N ASN A 274 42.18 -8.21 -6.40
CA ASN A 274 42.63 -7.09 -5.58
C ASN A 274 41.48 -6.34 -4.89
N ALA A 275 40.24 -6.75 -5.11
CA ALA A 275 39.08 -6.15 -4.46
C ALA A 275 38.96 -6.64 -3.00
N PRO A 276 38.21 -5.93 -2.13
CA PRO A 276 37.77 -6.50 -0.87
C PRO A 276 37.02 -7.84 -1.09
N LEU A 277 37.04 -8.73 -0.09
CA LEU A 277 36.22 -9.97 -0.12
C LEU A 277 34.75 -9.60 -0.35
N ASP A 278 34.05 -10.34 -1.21
CA ASP A 278 32.64 -10.15 -1.57
C ASP A 278 32.27 -8.79 -2.19
N ALA A 279 33.25 -8.02 -2.66
CA ALA A 279 33.01 -6.68 -3.20
C ALA A 279 32.18 -6.65 -4.50
N TYR A 280 32.25 -7.73 -5.30
CA TYR A 280 31.56 -7.83 -6.57
C TYR A 280 30.86 -9.18 -6.73
N ILE A 281 29.89 -9.20 -7.62
CA ILE A 281 29.27 -10.43 -8.14
C ILE A 281 29.84 -10.66 -9.53
N ASP A 282 30.40 -11.84 -9.76
CA ASP A 282 30.97 -12.23 -11.04
C ASP A 282 29.88 -12.59 -12.09
N PRO A 283 30.24 -12.81 -13.36
CA PRO A 283 29.27 -13.13 -14.42
C PRO A 283 28.45 -14.41 -14.21
N TRP A 284 28.80 -15.25 -13.23
CA TRP A 284 28.08 -16.48 -12.90
C TRP A 284 27.17 -16.32 -11.67
N GLY A 285 27.11 -15.12 -11.10
CA GLY A 285 26.27 -14.81 -9.94
C GLY A 285 26.91 -15.20 -8.62
N LEU A 286 28.24 -15.24 -8.54
CA LEU A 286 28.99 -15.65 -7.36
C LEU A 286 29.81 -14.48 -6.81
N TYR A 287 29.91 -14.37 -5.48
CA TYR A 287 30.72 -13.32 -4.85
C TYR A 287 32.21 -13.52 -5.15
N THR A 288 32.90 -12.44 -5.52
CA THR A 288 34.31 -12.48 -5.91
C THR A 288 35.22 -12.77 -4.72
N ARG A 289 36.36 -13.41 -5.01
CA ARG A 289 37.35 -13.91 -4.03
C ARG A 289 36.91 -15.11 -3.19
N GLU A 290 35.71 -15.65 -3.43
CA GLU A 290 35.27 -16.94 -2.91
C GLU A 290 35.78 -18.13 -3.74
N CYS A 291 35.80 -19.32 -3.12
CA CYS A 291 36.21 -20.56 -3.80
C CYS A 291 35.40 -20.83 -5.08
N VAL A 292 34.09 -20.59 -4.99
CA VAL A 292 33.12 -20.79 -6.07
C VAL A 292 33.36 -19.84 -7.24
N SER A 293 33.64 -18.56 -6.97
CA SER A 293 33.93 -17.58 -8.03
C SER A 293 35.23 -17.90 -8.76
N TYR A 294 36.29 -18.26 -8.03
CA TYR A 294 37.56 -18.64 -8.66
C TYR A 294 37.41 -19.90 -9.53
N ALA A 295 36.76 -20.94 -9.02
CA ALA A 295 36.57 -22.18 -9.77
C ALA A 295 35.73 -21.95 -11.06
N ALA A 296 34.69 -21.12 -10.98
CA ALA A 296 33.85 -20.76 -12.13
C ALA A 296 34.66 -20.01 -13.18
N TRP A 297 35.41 -18.98 -12.75
CA TRP A 297 36.31 -18.25 -13.63
C TRP A 297 37.37 -19.16 -14.26
N LYS A 298 37.98 -20.05 -13.49
CA LYS A 298 39.08 -20.90 -13.99
C LYS A 298 38.59 -21.82 -15.10
N VAL A 299 37.42 -22.44 -14.95
CA VAL A 299 36.79 -23.24 -16.00
C VAL A 299 36.49 -22.40 -17.23
N ALA A 300 35.85 -21.24 -17.05
CA ALA A 300 35.49 -20.36 -18.15
C ALA A 300 36.72 -19.81 -18.91
N SER A 301 37.83 -19.56 -18.20
CA SER A 301 39.08 -19.08 -18.80
C SER A 301 39.70 -20.05 -19.80
N THR A 302 39.30 -21.33 -19.77
CA THR A 302 39.70 -22.33 -20.76
C THR A 302 38.72 -22.44 -21.94
N GLY A 303 37.76 -21.52 -22.07
CA GLY A 303 36.74 -21.51 -23.12
C GLY A 303 35.58 -22.49 -22.88
N ARG A 304 35.44 -23.06 -21.68
CA ARG A 304 34.36 -23.98 -21.34
C ARG A 304 33.16 -23.25 -20.74
N PHE A 305 31.98 -23.80 -20.97
CA PHE A 305 30.73 -23.22 -20.47
C PHE A 305 30.60 -23.40 -18.96
N VAL A 306 30.22 -22.33 -18.26
CA VAL A 306 29.82 -22.35 -16.86
C VAL A 306 28.47 -21.65 -16.77
N PRO A 307 27.43 -22.31 -16.22
CA PRO A 307 26.12 -21.70 -16.09
C PRO A 307 26.11 -20.62 -15.02
N HIS A 308 25.11 -19.74 -15.08
CA HIS A 308 24.81 -18.83 -13.98
C HIS A 308 24.14 -19.60 -12.84
N PHE A 309 24.56 -19.37 -11.59
CA PHE A 309 24.13 -20.18 -10.43
C PHE A 309 22.84 -19.69 -9.78
N GLY A 310 22.39 -18.45 -10.05
CA GLY A 310 21.03 -17.98 -9.73
C GLY A 310 20.64 -18.08 -8.25
N GLY A 311 21.60 -17.95 -7.33
CA GLY A 311 21.38 -18.09 -5.88
C GLY A 311 21.66 -19.48 -5.31
N ALA A 312 21.86 -20.51 -6.15
CA ALA A 312 22.27 -21.86 -5.75
C ALA A 312 23.79 -22.08 -5.92
N GLY A 313 24.57 -21.11 -5.44
CA GLY A 313 26.00 -20.98 -5.74
C GLY A 313 26.96 -21.59 -4.72
N ASN A 314 26.47 -22.13 -3.59
CA ASN A 314 27.36 -22.72 -2.58
C ASN A 314 28.07 -23.96 -3.13
N ALA A 315 29.34 -24.17 -2.77
CA ALA A 315 30.18 -25.25 -3.30
C ALA A 315 29.52 -26.65 -3.23
N ARG A 316 28.81 -26.98 -2.15
CA ARG A 316 28.06 -28.25 -2.00
C ARG A 316 26.89 -28.40 -2.96
N GLN A 317 26.30 -27.29 -3.43
CA GLN A 317 25.18 -27.29 -4.36
C GLN A 317 25.63 -27.45 -5.81
N TRP A 318 26.92 -27.21 -6.11
CA TRP A 318 27.43 -27.20 -7.49
C TRP A 318 27.12 -28.46 -8.28
N PRO A 319 27.34 -29.70 -7.77
CA PRO A 319 27.02 -30.91 -8.54
C PRO A 319 25.55 -30.95 -8.99
N SER A 320 24.60 -30.55 -8.13
CA SER A 320 23.18 -30.50 -8.50
C SER A 320 22.85 -29.32 -9.40
N THR A 321 23.42 -28.14 -9.16
CA THR A 321 23.13 -26.91 -9.92
C THR A 321 23.56 -27.05 -11.38
N VAL A 322 24.75 -27.58 -11.63
CA VAL A 322 25.31 -27.73 -12.99
C VAL A 322 24.74 -28.93 -13.73
N ALA A 323 24.27 -29.96 -13.02
CA ALA A 323 23.58 -31.09 -13.63
C ALA A 323 22.31 -30.69 -14.38
N ALA A 324 21.62 -29.63 -13.94
CA ALA A 324 20.48 -29.05 -14.67
C ALA A 324 20.84 -28.55 -16.08
N TYR A 325 22.13 -28.29 -16.32
CA TYR A 325 22.69 -27.87 -17.60
C TYR A 325 23.40 -29.02 -18.34
N GLY A 326 23.18 -30.27 -17.93
CA GLY A 326 23.77 -31.46 -18.54
C GLY A 326 25.22 -31.74 -18.15
N ILE A 327 25.79 -30.98 -17.20
CA ILE A 327 27.17 -31.18 -16.74
C ILE A 327 27.19 -32.29 -15.69
N GLN A 328 27.92 -33.36 -15.97
CA GLN A 328 27.96 -34.55 -15.11
C GLN A 328 28.96 -34.39 -13.96
N SER A 329 28.71 -35.13 -12.87
CA SER A 329 29.65 -35.28 -11.76
C SER A 329 29.89 -36.74 -11.42
N GLY A 330 31.05 -37.05 -10.82
CA GLY A 330 31.42 -38.40 -10.42
C GLY A 330 32.54 -38.43 -9.37
N SER A 331 33.09 -39.61 -9.13
CA SER A 331 34.15 -39.82 -8.11
C SER A 331 35.56 -39.94 -8.71
N THR A 332 35.69 -39.95 -10.03
CA THR A 332 36.99 -40.10 -10.69
C THR A 332 37.65 -38.72 -10.89
N PRO A 333 38.87 -38.49 -10.37
CA PRO A 333 39.59 -37.24 -10.60
C PRO A 333 39.94 -37.08 -12.07
N ARG A 334 39.73 -35.88 -12.62
CA ARG A 334 40.14 -35.53 -13.98
C ARG A 334 40.80 -34.15 -13.98
N ALA A 335 41.93 -34.01 -14.66
CA ALA A 335 42.52 -32.69 -14.88
C ALA A 335 41.50 -31.79 -15.60
N GLY A 336 41.38 -30.55 -15.13
CA GLY A 336 40.39 -29.59 -15.61
C GLY A 336 38.98 -29.74 -15.03
N SER A 337 38.70 -30.76 -14.22
CA SER A 337 37.44 -30.85 -13.46
C SER A 337 37.45 -29.92 -12.25
N VAL A 338 36.27 -29.66 -11.68
CA VAL A 338 36.14 -28.99 -10.39
C VAL A 338 35.90 -30.04 -9.31
N ALA A 339 36.77 -30.12 -8.32
CA ALA A 339 36.62 -30.99 -7.16
C ALA A 339 35.82 -30.28 -6.06
N MET A 340 34.65 -30.79 -5.74
CA MET A 340 33.86 -30.40 -4.59
C MET A 340 34.24 -31.25 -3.39
N TRP A 341 34.68 -30.58 -2.33
CA TRP A 341 34.93 -31.15 -1.02
C TRP A 341 33.74 -30.81 -0.11
N PRO A 342 32.98 -31.80 0.40
CA PRO A 342 31.81 -31.54 1.22
C PRO A 342 32.20 -31.17 2.67
N ILE A 343 33.13 -30.22 2.87
CA ILE A 343 33.48 -29.68 4.19
C ILE A 343 32.56 -28.55 4.62
N GLY A 344 32.29 -28.46 5.93
CA GLY A 344 31.46 -27.39 6.48
C GLY A 344 30.05 -27.32 5.90
N TYR A 345 29.32 -26.25 6.14
CA TYR A 345 27.96 -26.09 5.60
C TYR A 345 27.95 -25.81 4.09
N TYR A 346 28.84 -24.93 3.65
CA TYR A 346 28.90 -24.42 2.28
C TYR A 346 29.59 -25.36 1.29
N GLY A 347 30.46 -26.26 1.76
CA GLY A 347 31.39 -26.98 0.91
C GLY A 347 32.61 -26.13 0.56
N HIS A 348 33.53 -26.74 -0.18
CA HIS A 348 34.62 -26.03 -0.84
C HIS A 348 34.84 -26.60 -2.22
N VAL A 349 35.06 -25.74 -3.22
CA VAL A 349 35.41 -26.19 -4.57
C VAL A 349 36.81 -25.77 -4.93
N MET A 350 37.53 -26.68 -5.58
CA MET A 350 38.87 -26.44 -6.11
C MET A 350 38.92 -26.85 -7.57
N TYR A 351 39.72 -26.16 -8.38
CA TYR A 351 40.01 -26.57 -9.74
C TYR A 351 41.12 -27.62 -9.76
N VAL A 352 40.92 -28.75 -10.45
CA VAL A 352 41.93 -29.82 -10.56
C VAL A 352 42.93 -29.47 -11.65
N GLU A 353 44.14 -29.11 -11.24
CA GLU A 353 45.25 -28.77 -12.13
C GLU A 353 45.89 -30.02 -12.74
N SER A 354 46.10 -31.07 -11.96
CA SER A 354 46.64 -32.36 -12.43
C SER A 354 46.17 -33.54 -11.58
N VAL A 355 46.19 -34.74 -12.15
CA VAL A 355 45.98 -36.02 -11.45
C VAL A 355 47.30 -36.77 -11.45
N ASN A 356 47.78 -37.16 -10.27
CA ASN A 356 49.10 -37.74 -10.08
C ASN A 356 48.99 -39.28 -9.96
N ALA A 357 50.04 -40.00 -10.35
CA ALA A 357 50.03 -41.47 -10.38
C ALA A 357 49.94 -42.13 -8.99
N ASP A 358 50.25 -41.39 -7.93
CA ASP A 358 50.24 -41.83 -6.54
C ASP A 358 48.86 -41.70 -5.86
N GLY A 359 47.81 -41.35 -6.61
CA GLY A 359 46.46 -41.16 -6.10
C GLY A 359 46.20 -39.78 -5.48
N THR A 360 47.13 -38.82 -5.67
CA THR A 360 46.92 -37.41 -5.32
C THR A 360 46.48 -36.57 -6.53
N ILE A 361 45.99 -35.37 -6.24
CA ILE A 361 45.66 -34.34 -7.23
C ILE A 361 46.36 -33.03 -6.86
N THR A 362 46.83 -32.31 -7.86
CA THR A 362 47.20 -30.90 -7.70
C THR A 362 45.97 -30.07 -7.94
N VAL A 363 45.65 -29.16 -7.02
CA VAL A 363 44.48 -28.29 -7.11
C VAL A 363 44.86 -26.82 -6.96
N SER A 364 44.02 -25.94 -7.49
CA SER A 364 44.08 -24.51 -7.21
C SER A 364 42.71 -23.99 -6.74
N ASP A 365 42.71 -23.08 -5.77
CA ASP A 365 41.49 -22.54 -5.18
C ASP A 365 41.66 -21.12 -4.63
N TYR A 366 40.56 -20.57 -4.10
CA TYR A 366 40.51 -19.34 -3.32
C TYR A 366 39.77 -19.59 -2.00
N ASN A 367 40.08 -18.77 -0.99
CA ASN A 367 39.31 -18.67 0.25
C ASN A 367 39.19 -19.95 1.09
N LEU A 368 40.11 -20.92 0.91
CA LEU A 368 40.10 -22.15 1.71
C LEU A 368 40.15 -21.88 3.23
N GLU A 369 40.83 -20.81 3.64
CA GLU A 369 40.98 -20.40 5.03
C GLU A 369 40.17 -19.13 5.38
N TRP A 370 39.14 -18.79 4.60
CA TRP A 370 38.29 -17.60 4.84
C TRP A 370 39.03 -16.24 4.76
N ASP A 371 40.15 -16.21 4.04
CA ASP A 371 41.03 -15.05 3.88
C ASP A 371 40.95 -14.39 2.49
N GLY A 372 40.16 -14.96 1.59
CA GLY A 372 40.01 -14.54 0.20
C GLY A 372 41.28 -14.69 -0.62
N LEU A 373 42.21 -15.57 -0.24
CA LEU A 373 43.51 -15.72 -0.91
C LEU A 373 43.59 -16.96 -1.79
N TYR A 374 44.40 -16.86 -2.85
CA TYR A 374 44.71 -17.95 -3.77
C TYR A 374 45.63 -18.99 -3.15
N ARG A 375 45.36 -20.28 -3.38
CA ARG A 375 46.30 -21.36 -3.09
C ARG A 375 46.41 -22.35 -4.25
N LYS A 376 47.58 -22.98 -4.36
CA LYS A 376 47.82 -24.13 -5.24
C LYS A 376 48.63 -25.17 -4.48
N TYR A 377 48.14 -26.40 -4.42
CA TYR A 377 48.72 -27.44 -3.57
C TYR A 377 48.32 -28.84 -4.02
N THR A 378 49.03 -29.85 -3.49
CA THR A 378 48.72 -31.27 -3.73
C THR A 378 47.95 -31.84 -2.55
N ARG A 379 46.94 -32.66 -2.83
CA ARG A 379 46.13 -33.36 -1.82
C ARG A 379 45.67 -34.72 -2.30
N SER A 380 45.19 -35.56 -1.37
CA SER A 380 44.52 -36.81 -1.74
C SER A 380 43.30 -36.54 -2.63
N ALA A 381 43.10 -37.39 -3.63
CA ALA A 381 41.94 -37.40 -4.52
C ALA A 381 40.68 -38.01 -3.87
N ALA A 382 40.82 -38.64 -2.71
CA ALA A 382 39.73 -39.35 -2.04
C ALA A 382 38.73 -38.39 -1.36
N GLY A 383 37.47 -38.82 -1.26
CA GLY A 383 36.41 -38.10 -0.54
C GLY A 383 35.90 -36.83 -1.23
N LEU A 384 36.10 -36.72 -2.55
CA LEU A 384 35.70 -35.59 -3.38
C LEU A 384 34.69 -36.00 -4.44
N THR A 385 33.84 -35.05 -4.84
CA THR A 385 32.99 -35.17 -6.02
C THR A 385 33.57 -34.29 -7.12
N TYR A 386 33.81 -34.85 -8.30
CA TYR A 386 34.39 -34.16 -9.44
C TYR A 386 33.31 -33.78 -10.44
N ILE A 387 33.27 -32.52 -10.83
CA ILE A 387 32.32 -31.96 -11.79
C ILE A 387 33.03 -31.78 -13.13
N TYR A 388 32.47 -32.35 -14.19
CA TYR A 388 33.09 -32.50 -15.51
C TYR A 388 32.58 -31.45 -16.50
N PHE A 389 32.98 -30.19 -16.29
CA PHE A 389 32.70 -29.06 -17.18
C PHE A 389 33.38 -29.16 -18.55
#